data_AF-A0A4S2M370-F1
#
_entry.id   AF-A0A4S2M370-F1
#
_cell.length_a   1.000
_cell.length_b   1.000
_cell.length_c   1.000
_cell.angle_alpha   90.00
_cell.angle_beta   90.00
_cell.angle_gamma   90.00
#
_symmetry.space_group_name_H-M   'P 1'
#
loop_
_entity.id
_entity.type
_entity.pdbx_description
1 polymer ?
#
loop_
_entity_poly.entity_id
_entity_poly.type
_entity_poly.pdbx_seq_one_letter_code
_entity_poly.pdbx_strand_id
1 'polypeptide(L)'
;MSTERGNNRRCRPPKYQNAVAYKNNMHDTSKRTKEVNNLIMESLCARCKGILEWKVKYKKYRPLSQPTICLKCGQKTVKRAYYTVCAPCIDNLHVCGKCGNPEEVVIPRSSKTQEQINREFEKGLEGLRERERRTLLRIAENSSQAEHTAEHLS
;
A
#
# COMPACT_ATOMS: atom_id res chain seq x y z
N MET A 1 -17.24 -5.79 54.10
CA MET A 1 -17.12 -6.12 52.66
C MET A 1 -17.09 -4.80 51.88
N SER A 2 -15.97 -4.47 51.23
CA SER A 2 -15.84 -3.20 50.50
C SER A 2 -16.73 -3.21 49.25
N THR A 3 -17.52 -2.15 49.07
CA THR A 3 -18.49 -1.95 47.97
C THR A 3 -17.98 -0.97 46.90
N GLU A 4 -16.72 -0.54 46.96
CA GLU A 4 -16.17 0.34 45.93
C GLU A 4 -15.89 -0.42 44.63
N ARG A 5 -16.51 0.03 43.54
CA ARG A 5 -16.06 -0.30 42.17
C ARG A 5 -14.62 0.18 42.03
N GLY A 6 -13.69 -0.76 42.01
CA GLY A 6 -12.25 -0.54 42.07
C GLY A 6 -11.79 0.69 41.29
N ASN A 7 -11.04 1.55 41.99
CA ASN A 7 -10.40 2.74 41.45
C ASN A 7 -9.46 2.35 40.29
N ASN A 8 -10.00 2.34 39.07
CA ASN A 8 -9.30 1.93 37.84
C ASN A 8 -8.31 2.98 37.31
N ARG A 9 -8.05 4.06 38.06
CA ARG A 9 -6.95 4.98 37.76
C ARG A 9 -5.63 4.33 38.16
N ARG A 10 -5.12 3.43 37.32
CA ARG A 10 -3.74 2.94 37.41
C ARG A 10 -2.79 4.12 37.15
N CYS A 11 -2.24 4.71 38.20
CA CYS A 11 -1.23 5.77 38.09
C CYS A 11 0.16 5.24 37.71
N ARG A 12 0.46 3.96 38.00
CA ARG A 12 1.79 3.39 37.74
C ARG A 12 1.88 2.84 36.30
N PRO A 13 3.03 3.05 35.62
CA PRO A 13 3.30 2.38 34.36
C PRO A 13 3.35 0.86 34.51
N PRO A 14 3.12 0.10 33.42
CA PRO A 14 3.27 -1.36 33.42
C PRO A 14 4.64 -1.79 33.95
N LYS A 15 4.68 -2.82 34.81
CA LYS A 15 5.93 -3.35 35.39
C LYS A 15 6.90 -3.87 34.32
N TYR A 16 6.36 -4.45 33.25
CA TYR A 16 7.12 -5.07 32.18
C TYR A 16 6.84 -4.29 30.89
N GLN A 17 7.64 -3.26 30.64
CA GLN A 17 7.60 -2.50 29.40
C GLN A 17 8.52 -3.13 28.36
N ASN A 18 8.11 -3.12 27.10
CA ASN A 18 8.97 -3.60 26.01
C ASN A 18 10.11 -2.60 25.80
N ALA A 19 11.35 -3.08 25.89
CA ALA A 19 12.53 -2.25 25.62
C ALA A 19 12.65 -1.87 24.13
N VAL A 20 12.13 -2.73 23.23
CA VAL A 20 12.17 -2.53 21.79
C VAL A 20 10.77 -2.66 21.19
N ALA A 21 10.49 -1.87 20.15
CA ALA A 21 9.24 -1.97 19.41
C ALA A 21 9.18 -3.30 18.63
N TYR A 22 7.98 -3.87 18.54
CA TYR A 22 7.75 -5.07 17.73
C TYR A 22 8.09 -4.81 16.25
N LYS A 23 8.87 -5.72 15.66
CA LYS A 23 9.21 -5.76 14.24
C LYS A 23 8.74 -7.08 13.65
N ASN A 24 7.88 -7.03 12.63
CA ASN A 24 7.32 -8.24 12.04
C ASN A 24 8.33 -9.09 11.25
N ASN A 25 9.43 -8.48 10.79
CA ASN A 25 10.49 -9.12 10.00
C ASN A 25 11.66 -9.62 10.85
N MET A 26 11.62 -9.48 12.18
CA MET A 26 12.73 -9.86 13.07
C MET A 26 13.06 -11.35 13.02
N HIS A 27 12.03 -12.20 12.96
CA HIS A 27 12.20 -13.67 12.95
C HIS A 27 11.55 -14.33 11.73
N ASP A 28 10.80 -13.58 10.94
CA ASP A 28 10.08 -14.08 9.77
C ASP A 28 10.48 -13.25 8.56
N THR A 29 11.36 -13.84 7.77
CA THR A 29 11.91 -13.28 6.54
C THR A 29 11.24 -13.87 5.30
N SER A 30 10.07 -14.49 5.45
CA SER A 30 9.33 -15.11 4.34
C SER A 30 9.01 -14.10 3.24
N LYS A 31 8.94 -14.60 1.99
CA LYS A 31 8.58 -13.79 0.81
C LYS A 31 7.27 -13.04 1.02
N ARG A 32 6.27 -13.71 1.62
CA ARG A 32 4.97 -13.13 1.96
C ARG A 32 5.07 -11.94 2.91
N THR A 33 5.87 -12.05 3.98
CA THR A 33 6.04 -10.94 4.93
C THR A 33 6.76 -9.76 4.28
N LYS A 34 7.72 -10.01 3.37
CA LYS A 34 8.35 -8.96 2.56
C LYS A 34 7.35 -8.26 1.64
N GLU A 35 6.52 -9.02 0.91
CA GLU A 35 5.48 -8.49 0.03
C GLU A 35 4.47 -7.61 0.81
N VAL A 36 4.04 -8.06 1.99
CA VAL A 36 3.10 -7.31 2.83
C VAL A 36 3.74 -6.03 3.41
N ASN A 37 5.04 -6.07 3.74
CA ASN A 37 5.76 -4.89 4.22
C ASN A 37 6.01 -3.83 3.14
N ASN A 38 6.20 -4.26 1.90
CA ASN A 38 6.42 -3.38 0.75
C ASN A 38 5.11 -2.87 0.13
N LEU A 39 3.95 -3.24 0.69
CA LEU A 39 2.66 -2.85 0.17
C LEU A 39 2.43 -1.33 0.31
N ILE A 40 2.17 -0.67 -0.81
CA ILE A 40 1.88 0.77 -0.85
C ILE A 40 0.39 0.98 -0.53
N MET A 41 0.13 1.71 0.55
CA MET A 41 -1.21 2.03 1.03
C MET A 41 -1.63 3.42 0.53
N GLU A 42 -2.26 3.45 -0.65
CA GLU A 42 -2.68 4.70 -1.33
C GLU A 42 -4.17 4.99 -1.12
N SER A 43 -4.61 6.23 -1.40
CA SER A 43 -6.02 6.62 -1.49
C SER A 43 -6.88 6.26 -0.27
N LEU A 44 -6.28 6.38 0.91
CA LEU A 44 -6.90 6.19 2.21
C LEU A 44 -6.78 7.46 3.05
N CYS A 45 -7.79 7.74 3.87
CA CYS A 45 -7.66 8.77 4.90
C CYS A 45 -6.63 8.37 5.97
N ALA A 46 -6.08 9.35 6.69
CA ALA A 46 -5.04 9.15 7.70
C ALA A 46 -5.42 8.08 8.74
N ARG A 47 -6.68 8.10 9.20
CA ARG A 47 -7.22 7.10 10.13
C ARG A 47 -7.17 5.69 9.54
N CYS A 48 -7.66 5.51 8.32
CA CYS A 48 -7.69 4.19 7.68
C CYS A 48 -6.29 3.68 7.34
N LYS A 49 -5.38 4.57 6.93
CA LYS A 49 -3.98 4.26 6.71
C LYS A 49 -3.33 3.69 7.98
N GLY A 50 -3.47 4.37 9.12
CA GLY A 50 -2.93 3.88 10.39
C GLY A 50 -3.49 2.52 10.82
N ILE A 51 -4.77 2.23 10.55
CA ILE A 51 -5.36 0.91 10.82
C ILE A 51 -4.69 -0.18 9.98
N LEU A 52 -4.43 0.07 8.70
CA LEU A 52 -3.82 -0.92 7.81
C LEU A 52 -2.32 -1.07 8.05
N GLU A 53 -1.60 0.02 8.31
CA GLU A 53 -0.20 0.00 8.75
C GLU A 53 -0.05 -0.80 10.04
N TRP A 54 -0.96 -0.63 11.00
CA TRP A 54 -0.97 -1.43 12.22
C TRP A 54 -1.19 -2.92 11.90
N LYS A 55 -2.10 -3.26 10.98
CA LYS A 55 -2.31 -4.65 10.56
C LYS A 55 -1.04 -5.25 9.92
N VAL A 56 -0.35 -4.49 9.07
CA VAL A 56 0.94 -4.90 8.47
C VAL A 56 1.98 -5.10 9.58
N LYS A 57 2.17 -4.07 10.43
CA LYS A 57 3.13 -4.06 11.54
C LYS A 57 2.97 -5.25 12.48
N TYR A 58 1.75 -5.68 12.77
CA TYR A 58 1.47 -6.77 13.71
C TYR A 58 1.06 -8.10 13.03
N LYS A 59 1.34 -8.27 11.73
CA LYS A 59 1.00 -9.48 10.95
C LYS A 59 -0.49 -9.87 10.97
N LYS A 60 -1.37 -8.89 11.15
CA LYS A 60 -2.84 -9.06 11.10
C LYS A 60 -3.43 -8.71 9.73
N TYR A 61 -2.57 -8.47 8.73
CA TYR A 61 -2.97 -8.18 7.36
C TYR A 61 -3.25 -9.48 6.61
N ARG A 62 -4.48 -9.61 6.07
CA ARG A 62 -4.90 -10.74 5.24
C ARG A 62 -5.19 -10.25 3.82
N PRO A 63 -4.42 -10.69 2.81
CA PRO A 63 -4.72 -10.39 1.41
C PRO A 63 -6.02 -11.08 0.99
N LEU A 64 -6.67 -10.52 -0.04
CA LEU A 64 -7.85 -11.15 -0.66
C LEU A 64 -7.41 -12.31 -1.55
N SER A 65 -8.20 -13.40 -1.54
CA SER A 65 -8.08 -14.48 -2.52
C SER A 65 -8.88 -14.20 -3.79
N GLN A 66 -10.01 -13.48 -3.66
CA GLN A 66 -10.90 -13.12 -4.75
C GLN A 66 -11.32 -11.65 -4.65
N PRO A 67 -11.64 -10.99 -5.77
CA PRO A 67 -12.15 -9.62 -5.77
C PRO A 67 -13.48 -9.50 -5.01
N THR A 68 -13.65 -8.40 -4.27
CA THR A 68 -14.90 -8.09 -3.56
C THR A 68 -15.76 -7.07 -4.31
N ILE A 69 -17.02 -6.96 -3.92
CA ILE A 69 -17.98 -6.00 -4.48
C ILE A 69 -17.63 -4.58 -4.01
N CYS A 70 -17.65 -3.62 -4.94
CA CYS A 70 -17.50 -2.20 -4.64
C CYS A 70 -18.81 -1.61 -4.11
N LEU A 71 -18.75 -0.86 -3.01
CA LEU A 71 -19.92 -0.20 -2.43
C LEU A 71 -20.47 0.97 -3.28
N LYS A 72 -19.70 1.49 -4.25
CA LYS A 72 -20.10 2.63 -5.08
C LYS A 72 -20.68 2.22 -6.43
N CYS A 73 -20.01 1.32 -7.16
CA CYS A 73 -20.48 0.84 -8.47
C CYS A 73 -21.20 -0.52 -8.42
N GLY A 74 -21.20 -1.24 -7.28
CA GLY A 74 -21.84 -2.55 -7.16
C GLY A 74 -21.15 -3.71 -7.91
N GLN A 75 -20.05 -3.45 -8.62
CA GLN A 75 -19.32 -4.47 -9.38
C GLN A 75 -18.25 -5.18 -8.52
N LYS A 76 -17.93 -6.44 -8.84
CA LYS A 76 -16.86 -7.24 -8.20
C LYS A 76 -15.46 -6.83 -8.66
N THR A 77 -15.08 -5.57 -8.40
CA THR A 77 -13.86 -4.96 -8.95
C THR A 77 -12.82 -4.58 -7.89
N VAL A 78 -13.11 -4.79 -6.60
CA VAL A 78 -12.18 -4.44 -5.52
C VAL A 78 -11.11 -5.53 -5.37
N LYS A 79 -9.89 -5.22 -5.82
CA LYS A 79 -8.74 -6.15 -5.77
C LYS A 79 -7.85 -5.95 -4.53
N ARG A 80 -7.92 -4.79 -3.87
CA ARG A 80 -7.08 -4.45 -2.71
C ARG A 80 -7.75 -4.92 -1.41
N ALA A 81 -6.99 -5.55 -0.51
CA ALA A 81 -7.56 -6.06 0.73
C ALA A 81 -7.93 -4.94 1.70
N TYR A 82 -9.07 -5.11 2.38
CA TYR A 82 -9.68 -4.13 3.28
C TYR A 82 -10.22 -2.85 2.61
N TYR A 83 -10.22 -2.79 1.28
CA TYR A 83 -10.92 -1.74 0.54
C TYR A 83 -12.38 -2.14 0.37
N THR A 84 -13.25 -1.14 0.35
CA THR A 84 -14.69 -1.29 0.08
C THR A 84 -15.09 -0.58 -1.20
N VAL A 85 -14.25 0.32 -1.69
CA VAL A 85 -14.43 1.06 -2.94
C VAL A 85 -13.33 0.65 -3.93
N CYS A 86 -13.69 0.46 -5.19
CA CYS A 86 -12.73 0.11 -6.23
C CYS A 86 -11.94 1.35 -6.68
N ALA A 87 -10.78 1.11 -7.30
CA ALA A 87 -9.91 2.15 -7.84
C ALA A 87 -10.63 3.23 -8.70
N PRO A 88 -11.44 2.88 -9.72
CA PRO A 88 -12.08 3.89 -10.55
C PRO A 88 -13.10 4.74 -9.76
N CYS A 89 -13.81 4.15 -8.81
CA CYS A 89 -14.73 4.91 -7.97
C CYS A 89 -14.00 5.84 -6.99
N ILE A 90 -12.81 5.46 -6.53
CA ILE A 90 -11.97 6.34 -5.71
C ILE A 90 -11.48 7.53 -6.53
N ASP A 91 -11.01 7.27 -7.75
CA ASP A 91 -10.47 8.28 -8.64
C ASP A 91 -11.56 9.27 -9.09
N ASN A 92 -12.78 8.79 -9.36
CA ASN A 92 -13.90 9.64 -9.81
C ASN A 92 -14.61 10.41 -8.68
N LEU A 93 -14.75 9.81 -7.49
CA LEU A 93 -15.52 10.38 -6.38
C LEU A 93 -14.63 11.01 -5.30
N HIS A 94 -13.31 10.86 -5.41
CA HIS A 94 -12.32 11.34 -4.44
C HIS A 94 -12.65 10.95 -2.99
N VAL A 95 -13.00 9.67 -2.78
CA VAL A 95 -13.34 9.10 -1.48
C VAL A 95 -12.28 8.15 -0.98
N CYS A 96 -12.19 7.96 0.35
CA CYS A 96 -11.30 6.97 0.94
C CYS A 96 -11.69 5.54 0.50
N GLY A 97 -10.71 4.77 0.01
CA GLY A 97 -10.93 3.41 -0.50
C GLY A 97 -11.43 2.38 0.52
N LYS A 98 -11.27 2.66 1.82
CA LYS A 98 -11.69 1.76 2.92
C LYS A 98 -13.02 2.16 3.56
N CYS A 99 -13.18 3.41 4.00
CA CYS A 99 -14.41 3.85 4.67
C CYS A 99 -15.43 4.48 3.72
N GLY A 100 -15.04 4.87 2.50
CA GLY A 100 -15.95 5.48 1.52
C GLY A 100 -16.39 6.91 1.86
N ASN A 101 -15.81 7.53 2.89
CA ASN A 101 -16.05 8.91 3.27
C ASN A 101 -15.23 9.86 2.38
N PRO A 102 -15.81 11.02 1.99
CA PRO A 102 -15.06 12.14 1.44
C PRO A 102 -14.35 12.83 2.60
N GLU A 103 -13.07 12.56 2.79
CA GLU A 103 -12.27 13.17 3.86
C GLU A 103 -11.08 13.89 3.21
N GLU A 104 -10.73 15.07 3.74
CA GLU A 104 -9.87 16.10 3.13
C GLU A 104 -8.45 15.63 2.73
N VAL A 105 -8.00 14.49 3.26
CA VAL A 105 -6.67 13.92 3.03
C VAL A 105 -6.80 12.55 2.38
N VAL A 106 -7.28 12.50 1.13
CA VAL A 106 -7.02 11.35 0.26
C VAL A 106 -5.61 11.54 -0.28
N ILE A 107 -4.66 10.72 0.19
CA ILE A 107 -3.32 10.68 -0.39
C ILE A 107 -3.52 10.39 -1.87
N PRO A 108 -3.16 11.31 -2.79
CA PRO A 108 -3.28 11.04 -4.21
C PRO A 108 -2.51 9.76 -4.49
N ARG A 109 -3.05 8.89 -5.37
CA ARG A 109 -2.19 7.90 -6.01
C ARG A 109 -0.95 8.65 -6.46
N SER A 110 0.24 8.09 -6.25
CA SER A 110 1.42 8.64 -6.89
C SER A 110 1.26 8.40 -8.39
N SER A 111 0.42 9.19 -9.05
CA SER A 111 0.45 9.37 -10.49
C SER A 111 1.69 10.20 -10.73
N LYS A 112 2.86 9.57 -10.58
CA LYS A 112 4.02 10.08 -11.29
C LYS A 112 3.57 10.08 -12.74
N THR A 113 3.44 11.26 -13.32
CA THR A 113 3.19 11.36 -14.76
C THR A 113 4.27 10.57 -15.48
N GLN A 114 3.97 10.06 -16.68
CA GLN A 114 4.96 9.35 -17.49
C GLN A 114 6.28 10.14 -17.58
N GLU A 115 6.19 11.47 -17.65
CA GLU A 115 7.31 12.40 -17.62
C GLU A 115 8.13 12.39 -16.33
N GLN A 116 7.50 12.24 -15.16
CA GLN A 116 8.21 12.11 -13.89
C GLN A 116 8.90 10.75 -13.77
N ILE A 117 8.27 9.69 -14.27
CA ILE A 117 8.87 8.35 -14.34
C ILE A 117 10.09 8.37 -15.27
N ASN A 118 9.95 8.94 -16.46
CA ASN A 118 11.03 9.08 -17.44
C ASN A 118 12.19 9.90 -16.87
N ARG A 119 11.90 10.99 -16.16
CA ARG A 119 12.94 11.85 -15.54
C ARG A 119 13.68 11.14 -14.40
N GLU A 120 12.99 10.34 -13.60
CA GLU A 120 13.65 9.51 -12.59
C GLU A 120 14.48 8.40 -13.22
N PHE A 121 13.99 7.80 -14.31
CA PHE A 121 14.73 6.81 -15.08
C PHE A 121 16.03 7.42 -15.66
N GLU A 122 15.95 8.60 -16.29
CA GLU A 122 17.10 9.32 -16.81
C GLU A 122 18.13 9.66 -15.73
N LYS A 123 17.68 10.17 -14.57
CA LYS A 123 18.56 10.42 -13.41
C LYS A 123 19.22 9.14 -12.89
N GLY A 124 18.51 8.01 -12.93
CA GLY A 124 19.08 6.70 -12.58
C GLY A 124 20.21 6.25 -13.52
N LEU A 125 20.22 6.72 -14.77
CA LEU A 125 21.25 6.38 -15.75
C LEU A 125 22.54 7.21 -15.59
N GLU A 126 22.48 8.40 -14.97
CA GLU A 126 23.63 9.31 -14.82
C GLU A 126 24.75 8.73 -13.94
N GLY A 127 24.43 7.80 -13.03
CA GLY A 127 25.39 7.18 -12.11
C GLY A 127 25.92 5.80 -12.53
N LEU A 128 25.48 5.26 -13.67
CA LEU A 128 25.81 3.90 -14.12
C LEU A 128 26.97 3.89 -15.14
N ARG A 129 27.67 2.75 -15.24
CA ARG A 129 28.68 2.57 -16.29
C ARG A 129 28.01 2.52 -17.66
N GLU A 130 28.68 3.03 -18.69
CA GLU A 130 28.15 3.13 -20.06
C GLU A 130 27.60 1.79 -20.60
N ARG A 131 28.28 0.67 -20.28
CA ARG A 131 27.81 -0.68 -20.64
C ARG A 131 26.46 -1.01 -20.01
N GLU A 132 26.30 -0.72 -18.71
CA GLU A 132 25.07 -0.96 -17.94
C GLU A 132 23.93 -0.06 -18.44
N ARG A 133 24.25 1.21 -18.73
CA ARG A 133 23.31 2.19 -19.31
C ARG A 133 22.75 1.69 -20.64
N ARG A 134 23.60 1.25 -21.58
CA ARG A 134 23.19 0.71 -22.89
C ARG A 134 22.33 -0.54 -22.76
N THR A 135 22.64 -1.43 -21.82
CA THR A 135 21.81 -2.62 -21.59
C THR A 135 20.40 -2.27 -21.10
N LEU A 136 20.28 -1.32 -20.16
CA LEU A 136 18.96 -0.90 -19.65
C LEU A 136 18.10 -0.22 -20.72
N LEU A 137 18.71 0.65 -21.54
CA LEU A 137 18.01 1.31 -22.66
C LEU A 137 17.49 0.29 -23.68
N ARG A 138 18.30 -0.70 -24.05
CA ARG A 138 17.87 -1.77 -24.97
C ARG A 138 16.72 -2.60 -24.41
N ILE A 139 16.76 -2.91 -23.11
CA ILE A 139 15.66 -3.65 -22.46
C ILE A 139 14.37 -2.82 -22.48
N ALA A 140 14.46 -1.52 -22.22
CA ALA A 140 13.31 -0.61 -22.26
C ALA A 140 12.69 -0.53 -23.67
N GLU A 141 13.51 -0.35 -24.71
CA GLU A 141 13.06 -0.36 -26.12
C GLU A 141 12.38 -1.69 -26.48
N ASN A 142 12.99 -2.82 -26.13
CA ASN A 142 12.41 -4.14 -26.40
C ASN A 142 11.08 -4.35 -25.67
N SER A 143 10.93 -3.87 -24.44
CA SER A 143 9.66 -3.96 -23.71
C SER A 143 8.55 -3.13 -24.37
N SER A 144 8.88 -1.93 -24.86
CA SER A 144 7.90 -1.08 -25.56
C SER A 144 7.43 -1.70 -26.89
N GLN A 145 8.33 -2.39 -27.61
CA GLN A 145 7.98 -3.11 -28.84
C GLN A 145 7.11 -4.36 -28.56
N ALA A 146 7.33 -5.03 -27.43
CA ALA A 146 6.53 -6.19 -27.03
C ALA A 146 5.09 -5.79 -26.63
N GLU A 147 4.93 -4.64 -25.97
CA GLU A 147 3.61 -4.10 -25.63
C GLU A 147 2.83 -3.67 -26.88
N HIS A 148 3.48 -2.96 -27.81
CA HIS A 148 2.86 -2.52 -29.06
C HIS A 148 2.47 -3.69 -29.99
N THR A 149 3.25 -4.77 -30.00
CA THR A 149 2.89 -5.97 -30.78
C THR A 149 1.73 -6.74 -30.14
N ALA A 150 1.65 -6.80 -28.81
CA ALA A 150 0.54 -7.44 -28.10
C ALA A 150 -0.80 -6.71 -28.30
N GLU A 151 -0.79 -5.37 -28.34
CA GLU A 151 -1.99 -4.56 -28.60
C GLU A 151 -2.52 -4.71 -30.03
N HIS A 152 -1.64 -4.91 -31.02
CA HIS A 152 -2.04 -5.10 -32.42
C HIS A 152 -2.54 -6.53 -32.74
N LEU A 153 -2.27 -7.50 -31.87
CA LEU A 153 -2.77 -8.88 -32.01
C LEU A 153 -4.06 -9.17 -31.22
N SER A 154 -4.58 -8.18 -30.48
CA SER A 154 -5.79 -8.29 -29.66
C SER A 154 -7.00 -7.67 -30.36
#